data_AF-A0A842LGG2-F1
#
_entry.id   AF-A0A842LGG2-F1
#
_cell.length_a   1.000
_cell.length_b   1.000
_cell.length_c   1.000
_cell.angle_alpha   90.00
_cell.angle_beta   90.00
_cell.angle_gamma   90.00
#
_symmetry.space_group_name_H-M   'P 1'
#
loop_
_entity.id
_entity.type
_entity.pdbx_description
1 polymer ?
#
loop_
_entity_poly.entity_id
_entity_poly.type
_entity_poly.pdbx_seq_one_letter_code
_entity_poly.pdbx_strand_id
1 'polypeptide(L)'
;MVKAALPTSKGGLDERVHESLVRAETFTLVELEDGEIKDVKVLENPYKDEPYGAGSKVALFLVNLGVNVLLTPMDCPKGKAILEAGGLFSKWLKA
;
A
#
# COMPACT_ATOMS: atom_id res chain seq x y z
N MET A 1 5.21 1.27 16.81
CA MET A 1 4.59 0.33 15.86
C MET A 1 4.36 1.04 14.53
N VAL A 2 4.90 0.51 13.44
CA VAL A 2 4.79 1.06 12.08
C VAL A 2 4.14 0.00 11.19
N LYS A 3 3.07 0.37 10.49
CA LYS A 3 2.42 -0.49 9.50
C LYS A 3 2.81 -0.03 8.10
N ALA A 4 3.48 -0.89 7.36
CA ALA A 4 3.85 -0.66 5.97
C ALA A 4 2.92 -1.45 5.04
N ALA A 5 2.54 -0.85 3.91
CA ALA A 5 1.82 -1.54 2.83
C ALA A 5 2.66 -1.57 1.57
N LEU A 6 2.67 -2.72 0.89
CA LEU A 6 3.32 -2.94 -0.39
C LEU A 6 2.30 -3.53 -1.37
N PRO A 7 2.08 -2.94 -2.56
CA PRO A 7 1.31 -3.57 -3.62
C PRO A 7 2.07 -4.80 -4.14
N THR A 8 1.40 -5.94 -4.23
CA THR A 8 1.94 -7.24 -4.66
C THR A 8 0.95 -7.95 -5.59
N SER A 9 1.38 -9.02 -6.24
CA SER A 9 0.49 -9.89 -7.02
C SER A 9 -0.03 -11.02 -6.14
N LYS A 10 0.83 -11.95 -5.72
CA LYS A 10 0.47 -13.10 -4.87
C LYS A 10 0.63 -12.79 -3.38
N GLY A 11 1.57 -11.90 -3.04
CA GLY A 11 1.81 -11.38 -1.71
C GLY A 11 2.88 -12.14 -0.92
N GLY A 12 3.30 -11.54 0.20
CA GLY A 12 4.36 -12.05 1.06
C GLY A 12 5.63 -11.21 1.01
N LEU A 13 6.56 -11.48 1.93
CA LEU A 13 7.78 -10.68 2.09
C LEU A 13 8.82 -10.87 0.98
N ASP A 14 8.86 -12.05 0.36
CA ASP A 14 9.82 -12.39 -0.70
C ASP A 14 9.36 -11.93 -2.09
N GLU A 15 8.15 -11.34 -2.18
CA GLU A 15 7.60 -10.93 -3.46
C GLU A 15 8.07 -9.54 -3.87
N ARG A 16 8.18 -9.34 -5.19
CA ARG A 16 8.46 -8.02 -5.75
C ARG A 16 7.25 -7.11 -5.60
N VAL A 17 7.55 -5.84 -5.30
CA VAL A 17 6.55 -4.78 -5.31
C VAL A 17 6.00 -4.63 -6.73
N HIS A 18 4.68 -4.70 -6.85
CA HIS A 18 3.97 -4.57 -8.10
C HIS A 18 4.14 -3.16 -8.69
N GLU A 19 4.26 -3.08 -10.02
CA GLU A 19 4.50 -1.81 -10.73
C GLU A 19 3.34 -0.82 -10.59
N SER A 20 2.13 -1.34 -10.46
CA SER A 20 0.92 -0.56 -10.29
C SER A 20 0.39 -0.70 -8.87
N LEU A 21 0.22 0.41 -8.18
CA LEU A 21 -0.46 0.48 -6.88
C LEU A 21 -1.93 0.07 -6.99
N VAL A 22 -2.59 0.48 -8.07
CA VAL A 22 -4.04 0.38 -8.23
C VAL A 22 -4.46 -0.94 -8.84
N ARG A 23 -3.64 -1.46 -9.76
CA ARG A 23 -3.88 -2.74 -10.44
C ARG A 23 -3.15 -3.91 -9.78
N ALA A 24 -2.51 -3.69 -8.63
CA ALA A 24 -2.00 -4.78 -7.81
C ALA A 24 -3.17 -5.71 -7.43
N GLU A 25 -2.92 -7.02 -7.46
CA GLU A 25 -3.92 -8.01 -7.07
C GLU A 25 -4.08 -8.06 -5.55
N THR A 26 -2.98 -7.87 -4.83
CA THR A 26 -2.92 -7.91 -3.36
C THR A 26 -2.12 -6.75 -2.78
N PHE A 27 -2.30 -6.51 -1.48
CA PHE A 27 -1.47 -5.66 -0.65
C PHE A 27 -0.87 -6.50 0.46
N THR A 28 0.45 -6.53 0.53
CA THR A 28 1.17 -7.10 1.66
C THR A 28 1.33 -6.01 2.72
N LEU A 29 0.65 -6.18 3.84
CA LEU A 29 0.79 -5.38 5.05
C LEU A 29 1.85 -6.00 5.96
N VAL A 30 2.79 -5.19 6.40
CA VAL A 30 3.85 -5.59 7.31
C VAL A 30 3.76 -4.71 8.56
N GLU A 31 3.60 -5.34 9.72
CA GLU A 31 3.62 -4.66 11.01
C GLU A 31 5.03 -4.78 11.61
N LEU A 32 5.63 -3.62 11.88
CA LEU A 32 6.98 -3.49 12.41
C LEU A 32 6.92 -2.89 13.82
N GLU A 33 7.63 -3.49 14.75
CA GLU A 33 7.82 -2.97 16.10
C GLU A 33 9.29 -3.13 16.49
N ASP A 34 9.94 -2.02 16.86
CA ASP A 34 11.36 -1.94 17.22
C ASP A 34 12.33 -2.53 16.18
N GLY A 35 11.96 -2.46 14.91
CA GLY A 35 12.77 -2.97 13.78
C GLY A 35 12.56 -4.44 13.48
N GLU A 36 11.69 -5.13 14.23
CA GLU A 36 11.30 -6.51 13.97
C GLU A 36 9.94 -6.59 13.29
N ILE A 37 9.80 -7.54 12.36
CA ILE A 37 8.52 -7.85 11.74
C ILE A 37 7.71 -8.66 12.75
N LYS A 38 6.61 -8.09 13.24
CA LYS A 38 5.69 -8.76 14.19
C LYS A 38 4.60 -9.52 13.47
N ASP A 39 4.11 -9.00 12.35
CA ASP A 39 3.03 -9.60 11.59
C ASP A 39 3.13 -9.28 10.10
N VAL A 40 2.65 -10.20 9.27
CA VAL A 40 2.55 -10.03 7.81
C VAL A 40 1.19 -10.54 7.36
N LYS A 41 0.42 -9.66 6.73
CA LYS A 41 -0.90 -9.97 6.20
C LYS A 41 -0.97 -9.66 4.73
N VAL A 42 -1.47 -10.60 3.94
CA VAL A 42 -1.78 -10.38 2.53
C VAL A 42 -3.28 -10.13 2.42
N LEU A 43 -3.65 -8.98 1.86
CA LEU A 43 -5.04 -8.60 1.61
C LEU A 43 -5.27 -8.52 0.11
N GLU A 44 -6.39 -9.03 -0.38
CA GLU A 44 -6.79 -8.78 -1.77
C GLU A 44 -7.16 -7.31 -1.97
N ASN A 45 -6.84 -6.79 -3.16
CA ASN A 45 -7.23 -5.43 -3.54
C ASN A 45 -8.67 -5.43 -4.10
N PRO A 46 -9.66 -4.89 -3.36
CA PRO A 46 -11.05 -4.88 -3.82
C PRO A 46 -11.29 -3.90 -4.97
N TYR A 47 -10.33 -3.01 -5.27
CA TYR A 47 -10.43 -1.98 -6.30
C TYR A 47 -9.59 -2.29 -7.55
N LYS A 48 -9.03 -3.51 -7.67
CA LYS A 48 -8.17 -3.90 -8.80
C LYS A 48 -8.87 -3.78 -10.16
N ASP A 49 -10.17 -4.03 -10.20
CA ASP A 49 -11.02 -3.99 -11.39
C ASP A 49 -11.80 -2.67 -11.53
N GLU A 50 -11.55 -1.69 -10.65
CA GLU A 50 -12.29 -0.45 -10.65
C GLU A 50 -11.97 0.38 -11.91
N PRO A 51 -12.98 0.80 -12.69
CA PRO A 51 -12.76 1.51 -13.94
C PRO A 51 -12.33 2.97 -13.73
N TYR A 52 -12.82 3.64 -12.69
CA TYR A 52 -12.55 5.06 -12.42
C TYR A 52 -12.33 5.35 -10.94
N GLY A 53 -11.46 6.32 -10.62
CA GLY A 53 -11.24 6.78 -9.24
C GLY A 53 -10.52 5.78 -8.33
N ALA A 54 -10.01 4.69 -8.89
CA ALA A 54 -9.40 3.59 -8.16
C ALA A 54 -8.20 4.02 -7.27
N GLY A 55 -7.38 4.98 -7.71
CA GLY A 55 -6.27 5.51 -6.90
C GLY A 55 -6.72 6.19 -5.60
N SER A 56 -7.77 7.00 -5.64
CA SER A 56 -8.30 7.66 -4.44
C SER A 56 -8.98 6.66 -3.49
N LYS A 57 -9.67 5.65 -4.05
CA LYS A 57 -10.28 4.55 -3.28
C LYS A 57 -9.23 3.69 -2.58
N VAL A 58 -8.16 3.30 -3.28
CA VAL A 58 -7.03 2.56 -2.71
C VAL A 58 -6.33 3.38 -1.63
N ALA A 59 -6.10 4.68 -1.87
CA ALA A 59 -5.52 5.55 -0.84
C ALA A 59 -6.37 5.58 0.43
N LEU A 60 -7.69 5.77 0.31
CA LEU A 60 -8.61 5.76 1.44
C LEU A 60 -8.63 4.40 2.14
N PHE A 61 -8.59 3.30 1.38
CA PHE A 61 -8.53 1.94 1.92
C PHE A 61 -7.29 1.71 2.78
N LEU A 62 -6.10 2.12 2.29
CA LEU A 62 -4.86 1.99 3.05
C LEU A 62 -4.85 2.86 4.31
N VAL A 63 -5.40 4.06 4.23
CA VAL A 63 -5.58 4.94 5.40
C VAL A 63 -6.52 4.31 6.44
N ASN A 64 -7.65 3.74 6.00
CA ASN A 64 -8.60 3.07 6.88
C ASN A 64 -8.01 1.82 7.55
N LEU A 65 -7.05 1.15 6.90
CA LEU A 65 -6.30 0.03 7.47
C LEU A 65 -5.25 0.46 8.51
N GLY A 66 -5.07 1.77 8.72
CA GLY A 66 -4.09 2.32 9.65
C GLY A 66 -2.65 2.18 9.16
N VAL A 67 -2.44 2.13 7.84
CA VAL A 67 -1.11 2.06 7.25
C VAL A 67 -0.41 3.40 7.43
N ASN A 68 0.83 3.36 7.93
CA ASN A 68 1.64 4.55 8.14
C ASN A 68 2.55 4.83 6.94
N VAL A 69 3.03 3.77 6.27
CA VAL A 69 3.99 3.87 5.18
C VAL A 69 3.50 3.07 3.98
N LEU A 70 3.45 3.71 2.81
CA LEU A 70 3.19 3.03 1.54
C LEU A 70 4.48 2.97 0.73
N LEU A 71 4.95 1.75 0.46
CA LEU A 71 6.10 1.49 -0.38
C LEU A 71 5.60 1.13 -1.77
N THR A 72 5.82 2.00 -2.74
CA THR A 72 5.34 1.81 -4.11
C THR A 72 6.32 2.40 -5.12
N PRO A 73 6.47 1.78 -6.31
CA PRO A 73 7.32 2.29 -7.37
C PRO A 73 6.67 3.43 -8.17
N MET A 74 5.46 3.87 -7.82
CA MET A 74 4.76 4.95 -8.53
C MET A 74 4.32 6.06 -7.58
N ASP A 75 4.34 7.29 -8.06
CA ASP A 75 3.69 8.38 -7.34
C ASP A 75 2.16 8.24 -7.44
N CYS A 76 1.44 8.65 -6.40
CA CYS A 76 -0.01 8.57 -6.33
C CYS A 76 -0.65 9.97 -6.36
N PRO A 77 -0.58 10.71 -7.49
CA PRO A 77 -0.99 12.11 -7.53
C PRO A 77 -2.47 12.32 -7.20
N LYS A 78 -3.34 11.37 -7.58
CA LYS A 78 -4.79 11.42 -7.30
C LYS A 78 -5.16 10.99 -5.87
N GLY A 79 -4.28 10.26 -5.21
CA GLY A 79 -4.45 9.79 -3.83
C GLY A 79 -3.73 10.66 -2.81
N LYS A 80 -2.78 11.50 -3.25
CA LYS A 80 -1.85 12.24 -2.38
C LYS A 80 -2.55 13.02 -1.27
N ALA A 81 -3.59 13.80 -1.58
CA ALA A 81 -4.33 14.55 -0.58
C ALA A 81 -4.99 13.65 0.49
N ILE A 82 -5.43 12.45 0.11
CA ILE A 82 -6.03 11.47 1.02
C ILE A 82 -4.95 10.82 1.88
N LEU A 83 -3.82 10.46 1.27
CA LEU A 83 -2.68 9.89 2.00
C LEU A 83 -2.14 10.88 3.03
N GLU A 84 -1.95 12.15 2.64
CA GLU A 84 -1.51 13.23 3.54
C GLU A 84 -2.51 13.50 4.66
N ALA A 85 -3.81 13.58 4.34
CA ALA A 85 -4.86 13.76 5.35
C ALA A 85 -4.95 12.58 6.33
N GLY A 86 -4.64 11.36 5.87
CA GLY A 86 -4.57 10.14 6.67
C GLY A 86 -3.24 9.95 7.41
N GLY A 87 -2.27 10.85 7.25
CA GLY A 87 -0.93 10.71 7.84
C GLY A 87 -0.11 9.56 7.25
N LEU A 88 -0.45 9.08 6.05
CA LEU A 88 0.22 8.01 5.36
C LEU A 88 1.35 8.58 4.49
N PHE A 89 2.59 8.22 4.81
CA PHE A 89 3.76 8.64 4.06
C PHE A 89 4.01 7.68 2.89
N SER A 90 3.88 8.17 1.65
CA SER A 90 4.34 7.42 0.49
C SER A 90 5.85 7.62 0.32
N LYS A 91 6.60 6.51 0.33
CA LYS A 91 8.03 6.54 -0.01
C LYS A 91 8.20 5.88 -1.37
N TRP A 92 8.63 6.70 -2.33
CA TRP A 92 8.94 6.23 -3.67
C TRP A 92 10.21 5.38 -3.64
N LEU A 93 10.10 4.10 -4.00
CA LEU A 93 11.26 3.25 -4.18
C LEU A 93 11.88 3.60 -5.53
N LYS A 94 13.01 4.32 -5.51
CA LYS A 94 13.90 4.38 -6.68
C LYS A 94 14.48 2.98 -6.84
N ALA A 95 14.02 2.26 -7.86
CA ALA A 95 14.73 1.08 -8.36
C ALA A 95 16.09 1.49 -8.94
#